data_AF-A0A2D7IY67-F1
#
_entry.id   AF-A0A2D7IY67-F1
#
_cell.length_a   1.000
_cell.length_b   1.000
_cell.length_c   1.000
_cell.angle_alpha   90.00
_cell.angle_beta   90.00
_cell.angle_gamma   90.00
#
_symmetry.space_group_name_H-M   'P 1'
#
loop_
_entity.id
_entity.type
_entity.pdbx_description
1 polymer ?
#
loop_
_entity_poly.entity_id
_entity_poly.type
_entity_poly.pdbx_seq_one_letter_code
_entity_poly.pdbx_strand_id
1 'polypeptide(L)'
;MVFLRSALALSGFLGLCACATPSEPAPHAYSGAPAVLASPQDENVAALQIELGEILGRANIVLGADDPTASPLVTVLPPPLNPNETHSVAMPVTFQLKLIEHLCYARQTDTGEEFALETVTCIPYFDR
;
A
#
# COMPACT_ATOMS: atom_id res chain seq x y z
N MET A 1 -54.33 35.90 -44.16
CA MET A 1 -53.67 37.04 -44.83
C MET A 1 -52.61 37.56 -43.86
N VAL A 2 -51.31 37.63 -44.11
CA VAL A 2 -50.46 37.46 -45.29
C VAL A 2 -49.07 37.01 -44.79
N PHE A 3 -48.43 36.11 -45.53
CA PHE A 3 -47.04 35.66 -45.37
C PHE A 3 -46.04 36.78 -45.70
N LEU A 4 -44.94 36.87 -44.95
CA LEU A 4 -43.66 37.42 -45.42
C LEU A 4 -42.54 36.81 -44.56
N ARG A 5 -41.95 35.66 -44.94
CA ARG A 5 -40.79 35.51 -45.83
C ARG A 5 -39.74 36.61 -45.64
N SER A 6 -38.65 36.27 -44.92
CA SER A 6 -37.31 36.36 -45.50
C SER A 6 -36.26 35.77 -44.55
N ALA A 7 -35.46 34.88 -45.14
CA ALA A 7 -34.31 34.24 -44.55
C ALA A 7 -33.15 35.23 -44.44
N LEU A 8 -32.43 35.20 -43.32
CA LEU A 8 -31.03 35.59 -43.30
C LEU A 8 -30.25 34.48 -42.60
N ALA A 9 -29.43 33.79 -43.39
CA ALA A 9 -28.42 32.88 -42.92
C ALA A 9 -27.32 33.68 -42.19
N LEU A 10 -26.97 33.27 -40.98
CA LEU A 10 -25.69 33.60 -40.36
C LEU A 10 -25.06 32.31 -39.84
N SER A 11 -24.04 31.85 -40.56
CA SER A 11 -23.04 30.89 -40.08
C SER A 11 -22.34 31.46 -38.84
N GLY A 12 -22.10 30.64 -37.81
CA GLY A 12 -21.20 31.04 -36.73
C GLY A 12 -21.08 30.07 -35.57
N PHE A 13 -19.84 29.62 -35.36
CA PHE A 13 -19.24 29.05 -34.14
C PHE A 13 -19.47 27.58 -33.77
N LEU A 14 -18.42 26.79 -34.07
CA LEU A 14 -17.99 25.63 -33.30
C LEU A 14 -17.98 25.95 -31.80
N GLY A 15 -18.86 25.30 -31.04
CA GLY A 15 -18.77 25.21 -29.59
C GLY A 15 -18.54 23.75 -29.20
N LEU A 16 -17.29 23.29 -29.22
CA LEU A 16 -16.89 22.07 -28.52
C LEU A 16 -17.01 22.36 -27.03
N CYS A 17 -18.19 22.10 -26.44
CA CYS A 17 -18.32 21.90 -25.01
C CYS A 17 -17.60 20.59 -24.66
N ALA A 18 -16.27 20.64 -24.56
CA ALA A 18 -15.53 19.68 -23.77
C ALA A 18 -15.94 19.92 -22.32
N CYS A 19 -16.90 19.14 -21.83
CA CYS A 19 -17.12 18.99 -20.40
C CYS A 19 -15.83 18.43 -19.82
N ALA A 20 -14.97 19.29 -19.28
CA ALA A 20 -13.91 18.89 -18.40
C ALA A 20 -14.58 18.25 -17.18
N THR A 21 -14.68 16.92 -17.17
CA THR A 21 -15.00 16.18 -15.96
C THR A 21 -13.92 16.53 -14.94
N PRO A 22 -14.24 17.12 -13.77
CA PRO A 22 -13.28 17.15 -12.70
C PRO A 22 -12.92 15.70 -12.40
N SER A 23 -11.67 15.32 -12.67
CA SER A 23 -11.09 14.10 -12.16
C SER A 23 -11.15 14.22 -10.64
N GLU A 24 -12.14 13.58 -10.06
CA GLU A 24 -12.29 13.43 -8.63
C GLU A 24 -10.96 12.87 -8.10
N PRO A 25 -10.23 13.60 -7.24
CA PRO A 25 -9.07 13.01 -6.60
C PRO A 25 -9.58 11.74 -5.91
N ALA A 26 -8.97 10.60 -6.24
CA ALA A 26 -9.24 9.34 -5.56
C ALA A 26 -9.34 9.64 -4.06
N PRO A 27 -10.36 9.10 -3.35
CA PRO A 27 -10.57 9.40 -1.95
C PRO A 27 -9.22 9.24 -1.27
N HIS A 28 -8.75 10.31 -0.63
CA HIS A 28 -7.45 10.33 0.03
C HIS A 28 -7.37 9.08 0.89
N ALA A 29 -6.70 8.04 0.37
CA ALA A 29 -6.34 6.87 1.13
C ALA A 29 -5.60 7.47 2.31
N TYR A 30 -6.14 7.29 3.50
CA TYR A 30 -5.55 7.82 4.72
C TYR A 30 -4.15 7.23 4.78
N SER A 31 -3.17 8.00 4.31
CA SER A 31 -1.83 7.51 4.07
C SER A 31 -1.16 7.51 5.43
N GLY A 32 -1.40 6.43 6.19
CA GLY A 32 -0.81 6.25 7.51
C GLY A 32 0.66 6.64 7.52
N ALA A 33 1.08 7.28 8.60
CA ALA A 33 2.48 7.67 8.74
C ALA A 33 3.36 6.41 8.80
N PRO A 34 4.60 6.45 8.28
CA PRO A 34 5.56 5.38 8.51
C PRO A 34 5.68 5.07 10.01
N ALA A 35 5.81 3.79 10.34
CA ALA A 35 5.85 3.32 11.71
C ALA A 35 6.99 2.33 11.89
N VAL A 36 7.41 2.15 13.14
CA VAL A 36 8.34 1.10 13.56
C VAL A 36 7.72 0.31 14.70
N LEU A 37 8.21 -0.89 14.97
CA LEU A 37 7.82 -1.64 16.16
C LEU A 37 8.11 -0.84 17.43
N ALA A 38 7.16 -0.86 18.37
CA ALA A 38 7.27 -0.14 19.62
C ALA A 38 8.39 -0.66 20.54
N SER A 39 8.78 -1.92 20.38
CA SER A 39 9.72 -2.61 21.24
C SER A 39 10.44 -3.72 20.47
N PRO A 40 11.76 -3.93 20.71
CA PRO A 40 12.52 -5.05 20.15
C PRO A 40 12.30 -6.36 20.91
N GLN A 41 11.41 -6.38 21.92
CA GLN A 41 11.13 -7.59 22.69
C GLN A 41 10.64 -8.72 21.79
N ASP A 42 11.11 -9.93 22.09
CA ASP A 42 10.84 -11.14 21.31
C ASP A 42 9.35 -11.36 21.04
N GLU A 43 8.46 -10.95 21.95
CA GLU A 43 7.01 -11.09 21.80
C GLU A 43 6.42 -10.27 20.65
N ASN A 44 6.82 -9.00 20.49
CA ASN A 44 6.26 -8.11 19.45
C ASN A 44 6.86 -8.44 18.08
N VAL A 45 8.12 -8.89 18.05
CA VAL A 45 8.76 -9.39 16.82
C VAL A 45 8.14 -10.74 16.41
N ALA A 46 7.86 -11.64 17.36
CA ALA A 46 7.18 -12.90 17.08
C ALA A 46 5.75 -12.68 16.58
N ALA A 47 5.00 -11.75 17.18
CA ALA A 47 3.68 -11.34 16.70
C ALA A 47 3.74 -10.85 15.25
N LEU A 48 4.71 -9.99 14.92
CA LEU A 48 4.91 -9.54 13.55
C LEU A 48 5.21 -10.70 12.59
N GLN A 49 6.05 -11.65 13.00
CA GLN A 49 6.36 -12.82 12.17
C GLN A 49 5.15 -13.73 11.95
N ILE A 50 4.32 -13.92 12.97
CA ILE A 50 3.08 -14.73 12.88
C ILE A 50 2.13 -14.09 11.88
N GLU A 51 1.80 -12.80 12.05
CA GLU A 51 0.80 -12.14 11.21
C GLU A 51 1.27 -11.98 9.75
N LEU A 52 2.54 -11.60 9.53
CA LEU A 52 3.10 -11.60 8.18
C LEU A 52 3.16 -13.02 7.56
N GLY A 53 3.35 -14.04 8.40
CA GLY A 53 3.25 -15.44 7.98
C GLY A 53 1.85 -15.79 7.50
N GLU A 54 0.82 -15.41 8.25
CA GLU A 54 -0.59 -15.61 7.86
C GLU A 54 -0.94 -14.88 6.56
N ILE A 55 -0.53 -13.62 6.43
CA ILE A 55 -0.71 -12.82 5.20
C ILE A 55 -0.08 -13.51 3.99
N LEU A 56 1.13 -14.08 4.16
CA LEU A 56 1.85 -14.78 3.09
C LEU A 56 1.43 -16.26 2.92
N GLY A 57 0.53 -16.78 3.76
CA GLY A 57 0.16 -18.20 3.77
C GLY A 57 1.31 -19.14 4.17
N ARG A 58 2.22 -18.68 5.03
CA ARG A 58 3.43 -19.40 5.48
C ARG A 58 3.41 -19.60 6.98
N ALA A 59 3.53 -20.85 7.43
CA ALA A 59 3.56 -21.19 8.86
C ALA A 59 4.79 -20.62 9.60
N ASN A 60 5.92 -20.46 8.90
CA ASN A 60 7.13 -19.87 9.45
C ASN A 60 7.75 -18.94 8.41
N ILE A 61 8.19 -17.78 8.86
CA ILE A 61 8.92 -16.82 8.05
C ILE A 61 10.21 -16.40 8.74
N VAL A 62 11.14 -15.87 7.96
CA VAL A 62 12.38 -15.28 8.48
C VAL A 62 12.42 -13.84 8.01
N LEU A 63 12.61 -12.91 8.94
CA LEU A 63 12.80 -11.51 8.62
C LEU A 63 14.23 -11.30 8.06
N GLY A 64 14.37 -10.30 7.20
CA GLY A 64 15.65 -9.84 6.69
C GLY A 64 16.49 -9.15 7.77
N ALA A 65 17.57 -8.49 7.34
CA ALA A 65 18.52 -7.85 8.25
C ALA A 65 18.02 -6.50 8.81
N ASP A 66 16.93 -5.96 8.28
CA ASP A 66 16.36 -4.69 8.73
C ASP A 66 15.86 -4.82 10.17
N ASP A 67 16.25 -3.88 11.03
CA ASP A 67 15.71 -3.79 12.40
C ASP A 67 14.33 -3.11 12.34
N PRO A 68 13.25 -3.84 12.64
CA PRO A 68 11.89 -3.32 12.54
C PRO A 68 11.57 -2.25 13.61
N THR A 69 12.45 -2.02 14.58
CA THR A 69 12.33 -0.92 15.56
C THR A 69 13.02 0.37 15.09
N ALA A 70 13.86 0.28 14.06
CA ALA A 70 14.64 1.40 13.53
C ALA A 70 14.31 1.72 12.06
N SER A 71 13.69 0.79 11.34
CA SER A 71 13.29 0.93 9.94
C SER A 71 11.80 0.68 9.77
N PRO A 72 11.08 1.53 9.03
CA PRO A 72 9.68 1.26 8.68
C PRO A 72 9.55 0.18 7.60
N LEU A 73 10.66 -0.31 7.04
CA LEU A 73 10.66 -1.39 6.06
C LEU A 73 11.03 -2.70 6.74
N VAL A 74 10.22 -3.71 6.48
CA VAL A 74 10.43 -5.09 6.93
C VAL A 74 10.46 -5.99 5.72
N THR A 75 11.58 -6.68 5.53
CA THR A 75 11.75 -7.64 4.45
C THR A 75 11.52 -9.05 4.98
N VAL A 76 10.71 -9.86 4.29
CA VAL A 76 10.52 -11.28 4.58
C VAL A 76 11.30 -12.10 3.57
N LEU A 77 12.20 -12.96 4.05
CA LEU A 77 13.03 -13.78 3.19
C LEU A 77 12.23 -14.90 2.50
N PRO A 78 12.68 -15.33 1.30
CA PRO A 78 12.17 -16.53 0.67
C PRO A 78 12.23 -17.76 1.59
N PRO A 79 11.35 -18.75 1.40
CA PRO A 79 11.52 -20.05 2.03
C PRO A 79 12.90 -20.66 1.71
N PRO A 80 13.47 -21.46 2.63
CA PRO A 80 14.67 -22.22 2.32
C PRO A 80 14.39 -23.22 1.20
N LEU A 81 15.44 -23.57 0.45
CA LEU A 81 15.36 -24.61 -0.59
C LEU A 81 14.94 -25.95 0.02
N ASN A 82 14.11 -26.68 -0.72
CA ASN A 82 13.84 -28.07 -0.37
C ASN A 82 15.10 -28.93 -0.56
N PRO A 83 15.22 -30.08 0.12
CA PRO A 83 16.41 -30.94 0.02
C PRO A 83 16.77 -31.39 -1.41
N ASN A 84 15.79 -31.42 -2.32
CA ASN A 84 15.96 -31.84 -3.71
C ASN A 84 15.98 -30.66 -4.70
N GLU A 85 15.95 -29.43 -4.21
CA GLU A 85 15.92 -28.20 -5.00
C GLU A 85 17.33 -27.59 -5.05
N THR A 86 17.84 -27.33 -6.26
CA THR A 86 19.22 -26.82 -6.44
C THR A 86 19.28 -25.31 -6.55
N HIS A 87 18.17 -24.65 -6.87
CA HIS A 87 18.04 -23.20 -6.99
C HIS A 87 16.58 -22.80 -6.81
N SER A 88 16.35 -21.58 -6.31
CA SER A 88 15.02 -20.96 -6.23
C SER A 88 15.05 -19.58 -6.86
N VAL A 89 13.93 -19.22 -7.49
CA VAL A 89 13.68 -17.89 -8.06
C VAL A 89 12.80 -17.03 -7.14
N ALA A 90 12.47 -17.52 -5.95
CA ALA A 90 11.65 -16.78 -4.99
C ALA A 90 12.41 -15.54 -4.51
N MET A 91 11.73 -14.38 -4.62
CA MET A 91 12.25 -13.10 -4.17
C MET A 91 11.76 -12.79 -2.76
N PRO A 92 12.51 -11.98 -1.99
CA PRO A 92 12.02 -11.43 -0.74
C PRO A 92 10.74 -10.61 -0.96
N VAL A 93 9.89 -10.55 0.06
CA VAL A 93 8.70 -9.68 0.06
C VAL A 93 8.93 -8.56 1.04
N THR A 94 8.80 -7.31 0.60
CA THR A 94 8.98 -6.15 1.48
C THR A 94 7.63 -5.56 1.86
N PHE A 95 7.52 -5.21 3.14
CA PHE A 95 6.40 -4.50 3.72
C PHE A 95 6.87 -3.17 4.30
N GLN A 96 6.07 -2.13 4.15
CA GLN A 96 6.19 -0.89 4.89
C GLN A 96 5.21 -0.93 6.07
N LEU A 97 5.72 -0.77 7.28
CA LEU A 97 4.91 -0.57 8.48
C LEU A 97 4.32 0.83 8.49
N LYS A 98 3.02 0.92 8.75
CA LYS A 98 2.26 2.16 8.81
C LYS A 98 1.44 2.23 10.09
N LEU A 99 1.26 3.45 10.59
CA LEU A 99 0.36 3.75 11.69
C LEU A 99 -0.85 4.51 11.15
N ILE A 100 -2.02 3.90 11.26
CA ILE A 100 -3.31 4.48 10.85
C ILE A 100 -4.21 4.47 12.08
N GLU A 101 -4.60 5.65 12.57
CA GLU A 101 -5.49 5.79 13.73
C GLU A 101 -5.02 4.98 14.98
N HIS A 102 -3.70 4.90 15.19
CA HIS A 102 -3.02 4.13 16.26
C HIS A 102 -3.00 2.61 16.06
N LEU A 103 -3.52 2.10 14.96
CA LEU A 103 -3.41 0.70 14.58
C LEU A 103 -2.20 0.51 13.66
N CYS A 104 -1.51 -0.62 13.83
CA CYS A 104 -0.40 -0.96 12.96
C CYS A 104 -0.91 -1.67 11.70
N TYR A 105 -0.30 -1.33 10.56
CA TYR A 105 -0.59 -1.94 9.27
C TYR A 105 0.71 -2.32 8.57
N ALA A 106 0.68 -3.43 7.84
CA ALA A 106 1.72 -3.79 6.88
C ALA A 106 1.22 -3.50 5.47
N ARG A 107 1.93 -2.65 4.73
CA ARG A 107 1.69 -2.40 3.31
C ARG A 107 2.72 -3.13 2.47
N GLN A 108 2.31 -4.09 1.64
CA GLN A 108 3.23 -4.75 0.71
C GLN A 108 3.71 -3.74 -0.35
N THR A 109 5.02 -3.63 -0.55
CA THR A 109 5.59 -2.58 -1.42
C THR A 109 5.23 -2.76 -2.89
N ASP A 110 5.15 -4.01 -3.34
CA ASP A 110 5.03 -4.35 -4.76
C ASP A 110 3.58 -4.22 -5.26
N THR A 111 2.62 -4.64 -4.42
CA THR A 111 1.18 -4.63 -4.75
C THR A 111 0.49 -3.39 -4.21
N GLY A 112 1.04 -2.78 -3.16
CA GLY A 112 0.42 -1.69 -2.42
C GLY A 112 -0.71 -2.13 -1.49
N GLU A 113 -0.98 -3.43 -1.37
CA GLU A 113 -2.01 -4.00 -0.50
C GLU A 113 -1.68 -3.75 0.98
N GLU A 114 -2.70 -3.43 1.78
CA GLU A 114 -2.57 -3.07 3.19
C GLU A 114 -3.30 -4.10 4.06
N PHE A 115 -2.59 -4.58 5.08
CA PHE A 115 -3.07 -5.57 6.04
C PHE A 115 -3.01 -4.98 7.44
N ALA A 116 -4.10 -5.08 8.20
CA ALA A 116 -4.09 -4.73 9.61
C ALA A 116 -3.23 -5.74 10.37
N LEU A 117 -2.41 -5.25 11.30
CA LEU A 117 -1.65 -6.08 12.23
C LEU A 117 -2.32 -5.98 13.60
N GLU A 118 -3.06 -7.01 13.99
CA GLU A 118 -3.99 -6.96 15.14
C GLU A 118 -3.28 -7.07 16.50
N THR A 119 -2.15 -7.78 16.54
CA THR A 119 -1.38 -8.07 17.76
C THR A 119 -0.04 -7.36 17.80
N VAL A 120 0.33 -6.67 16.73
CA VAL A 120 1.58 -5.90 16.64
C VAL A 120 1.39 -4.47 17.12
N THR A 121 2.26 -4.03 18.04
CA THR A 121 2.28 -2.64 18.49
C THR A 121 3.36 -1.85 17.76
N CYS A 122 2.95 -0.74 17.14
CA CYS A 122 3.83 0.17 16.41
C CYS A 122 3.79 1.58 16.98
N ILE A 123 4.89 2.32 16.79
CA ILE A 123 5.02 3.74 17.12
C ILE A 123 5.37 4.54 15.86
N PRO A 124 5.09 5.85 15.84
CA PRO A 124 5.50 6.70 14.72
C PRO A 124 7.00 6.61 14.46
N TYR A 125 7.38 6.49 13.20
CA TYR A 125 8.77 6.60 12.77
C TYR A 125 9.16 8.06 12.62
N PHE A 126 10.27 8.45 13.24
CA PHE A 126 10.88 9.77 13.08
C PHE A 126 12.24 9.59 12.41
N ASP A 127 12.33 9.97 11.14
CA ASP A 127 13.59 10.04 10.39
C ASP A 127 14.54 11.00 11.14
N ARG A 128 15.73 10.52 11.51
CA ARG A 128 16.70 11.27 12.33
C ARG A 128 17.87 11.76 11.50
#